data_AF-A0A1G0G5J4-F1
#
_entry.id   AF-A0A1G0G5J4-F1
#
_cell.length_a   1.000
_cell.length_b   1.000
_cell.length_c   1.000
_cell.angle_alpha   90.00
_cell.angle_beta   90.00
_cell.angle_gamma   90.00
#
_symmetry.space_group_name_H-M   'P 1'
#
loop_
_entity.id
_entity.type
_entity.pdbx_description
1 polymer ?
#
loop_
_entity_poly.entity_id
_entity_poly.type
_entity_poly.pdbx_seq_one_letter_code
_entity_poly.pdbx_strand_id
1 'polypeptide(L)'
;MENRIPELIKLPLVLKERILAHALADPEVEVCGLVGGSDNLVTSIYPVSNIAQDPGHRFLMSPEGQIESMRRIREAGEDMIGIYHSHPDSAAEPSATDLEMAAYPDLFYFIISLQSRETQLACFFYNGRTFSKTGVTLV
;
A
#
# COMPACT_ATOMS: atom_id res chain seq x y z
N MET A 1 -17.47 -4.19 -20.52
CA MET A 1 -17.57 -4.75 -19.17
C MET A 1 -17.30 -3.60 -18.23
N GLU A 2 -18.28 -3.22 -17.41
CA GLU A 2 -18.15 -2.07 -16.51
C GLU A 2 -17.04 -2.34 -15.49
N ASN A 3 -15.99 -1.52 -15.52
CA ASN A 3 -14.97 -1.47 -14.48
C ASN A 3 -15.63 -0.98 -13.20
N ARG A 4 -16.21 -1.91 -12.44
CA ARG A 4 -16.80 -1.60 -11.15
C ARG A 4 -15.66 -1.44 -10.16
N ILE A 5 -15.38 -0.19 -9.77
CA ILE A 5 -14.44 0.11 -8.70
C ILE A 5 -14.91 -0.67 -7.46
N PRO A 6 -14.08 -1.54 -6.86
CA PRO A 6 -14.45 -2.16 -5.60
C PRO A 6 -14.64 -1.06 -4.55
N GLU A 7 -15.87 -0.93 -4.05
CA GLU A 7 -16.27 0.16 -3.16
C GLU A 7 -15.66 0.05 -1.76
N LEU A 8 -15.16 -1.13 -1.40
CA LEU A 8 -14.69 -1.42 -0.04
C LEU A 8 -13.64 -2.54 0.00
N ILE A 9 -12.60 -2.35 0.83
CA ILE A 9 -11.65 -3.39 1.22
C ILE A 9 -11.73 -3.67 2.72
N LYS A 10 -11.68 -4.94 3.11
CA LYS A 10 -11.63 -5.38 4.51
C LYS A 10 -10.18 -5.50 4.94
N LEU A 11 -9.84 -4.83 6.04
CA LEU A 11 -8.51 -4.82 6.61
C LEU A 11 -8.56 -5.27 8.08
N PRO A 12 -8.04 -6.46 8.42
CA PRO A 12 -7.93 -6.90 9.80
C PRO A 12 -7.19 -5.87 10.66
N LEU A 13 -7.70 -5.58 11.87
CA LEU A 13 -7.09 -4.58 12.75
C LEU A 13 -5.60 -4.85 13.00
N VAL A 14 -5.23 -6.12 13.19
CA VAL A 14 -3.84 -6.52 13.42
C VAL A 14 -2.93 -6.19 12.22
N LEU A 15 -3.45 -6.26 10.99
CA LEU A 15 -2.67 -5.93 9.79
C LEU A 15 -2.58 -4.43 9.59
N LYS A 16 -3.65 -3.67 9.89
CA LYS A 16 -3.58 -2.21 9.97
C LYS A 16 -2.47 -1.77 10.95
N GLU A 17 -2.48 -2.31 12.17
CA GLU A 17 -1.49 -1.96 13.19
C GLU A 17 -0.06 -2.31 12.75
N ARG A 18 0.14 -3.45 12.08
CA ARG A 18 1.46 -3.81 11.53
C ARG A 18 1.92 -2.86 10.43
N ILE A 19 1.02 -2.41 9.56
CA ILE A 19 1.33 -1.39 8.53
C ILE A 19 1.76 -0.09 9.22
N LEU A 20 0.97 0.40 10.19
CA LEU A 20 1.28 1.63 10.92
C LEU A 20 2.59 1.53 11.70
N ALA A 21 2.84 0.40 12.35
CA ALA A 21 4.08 0.15 13.08
C ALA A 21 5.30 0.14 12.15
N HIS A 22 5.16 -0.38 10.92
CA HIS A 22 6.24 -0.31 9.93
C HIS A 22 6.52 1.14 9.53
N ALA A 23 5.49 1.94 9.26
CA ALA A 23 5.66 3.36 8.91
C ALA A 23 6.28 4.17 10.06
N LEU A 24 5.91 3.88 11.30
CA LEU A 24 6.44 4.55 12.49
C LEU A 24 7.87 4.11 12.87
N ALA A 25 8.37 3.02 12.29
CA ALA A 25 9.71 2.53 12.61
C ALA A 25 10.80 3.44 12.03
N ASP A 26 10.52 4.12 10.90
CA ASP A 26 11.40 5.10 10.28
C ASP A 26 10.58 6.26 9.72
N PRO A 27 10.23 7.26 10.55
CA PRO A 27 9.28 8.31 10.19
C PRO A 27 9.86 9.36 9.24
N GLU A 28 11.17 9.34 8.98
CA GLU A 28 11.84 10.28 8.07
C GLU A 28 11.89 9.75 6.62
N VAL A 29 11.56 8.48 6.40
CA VAL A 29 11.55 7.85 5.08
C VAL A 29 10.21 7.20 4.77
N GLU A 30 9.90 7.10 3.48
CA GLU A 30 8.80 6.28 3.01
C GLU A 30 9.15 4.80 3.19
N VAL A 31 8.33 4.10 3.95
CA VAL A 31 8.33 2.63 3.95
C VAL A 31 7.36 2.14 2.90
N CYS A 32 7.56 0.93 2.37
CA CYS A 32 6.64 0.35 1.39
C CYS A 32 6.52 -1.17 1.53
N GLY A 33 5.49 -1.74 0.90
CA GLY A 33 5.35 -3.19 0.81
C GLY A 33 4.16 -3.65 -0.03
N LEU A 34 4.08 -4.96 -0.22
CA LEU A 34 2.99 -5.63 -0.93
C LEU A 34 1.90 -6.10 0.04
N VAL A 35 0.68 -6.17 -0.45
CA VAL A 35 -0.50 -6.62 0.29
C VAL A 35 -1.06 -7.86 -0.39
N GLY A 36 -1.13 -8.96 0.36
CA GLY A 36 -1.74 -10.21 -0.08
C GLY A 36 -3.16 -10.37 0.46
N GLY A 37 -4.01 -11.04 -0.32
CA GLY A 37 -5.38 -11.27 0.07
C GLY A 37 -6.22 -11.91 -1.02
N SER A 38 -7.51 -12.00 -0.78
CA SER A 38 -8.51 -12.51 -1.73
C SER A 38 -9.86 -11.86 -1.45
N ASP A 39 -10.73 -11.75 -2.45
CA ASP A 39 -12.12 -11.25 -2.29
C ASP A 39 -12.24 -9.93 -1.50
N ASN A 40 -11.37 -8.95 -1.81
CA ASN A 40 -11.28 -7.66 -1.10
C ASN A 40 -11.05 -7.81 0.42
N LEU A 41 -10.39 -8.88 0.86
CA LEU A 41 -9.94 -9.07 2.24
C LEU A 41 -8.42 -9.15 2.26
N VAL A 42 -7.79 -8.26 3.00
CA VAL A 42 -6.36 -8.33 3.30
C VAL A 42 -6.11 -9.47 4.28
N THR A 43 -5.24 -10.41 3.91
CA THR A 43 -4.84 -11.54 4.76
C THR A 43 -3.39 -11.43 5.21
N SER A 44 -2.56 -10.70 4.47
CA SER A 44 -1.14 -10.61 4.73
C SER A 44 -0.54 -9.29 4.23
N ILE A 45 0.61 -8.94 4.80
CA ILE A 45 1.43 -7.80 4.36
C ILE A 45 2.89 -8.24 4.29
N TYR A 46 3.59 -7.73 3.29
CA TYR A 46 4.98 -8.05 3.00
C TYR A 46 5.78 -6.74 2.87
N PRO A 47 6.42 -6.27 3.97
CA PRO A 47 7.39 -5.18 3.93
C PRO A 47 8.47 -5.40 2.88
N VAL A 48 8.77 -4.37 2.09
CA VAL A 48 9.85 -4.36 1.09
C VAL A 48 10.73 -3.15 1.34
N SER A 49 12.04 -3.31 1.18
CA SER A 49 12.97 -2.20 1.39
C SER A 49 12.80 -1.12 0.34
N ASN A 50 12.73 0.14 0.80
CA ASN A 50 12.80 1.31 -0.06
C ASN A 50 14.27 1.59 -0.43
N ILE A 51 14.57 1.57 -1.72
CA ILE A 51 15.89 1.84 -2.31
C ILE A 51 15.89 3.10 -3.19
N ALA A 52 14.90 3.98 -3.03
CA ALA A 52 14.84 5.25 -3.74
C ALA A 52 16.07 6.12 -3.43
N GLN A 53 16.50 6.94 -4.39
CA GLN A 53 17.57 7.92 -4.18
C GLN A 53 17.18 9.02 -3.19
N ASP A 54 15.88 9.35 -3.14
CA ASP A 54 15.28 10.30 -2.20
C ASP A 54 14.17 9.59 -1.41
N PRO A 55 14.53 8.77 -0.41
CA PRO A 55 13.58 7.93 0.30
C PRO A 55 12.63 8.72 1.21
N GLY A 56 12.88 10.01 1.47
CA GLY A 56 11.98 10.85 2.26
C GLY A 56 10.70 11.29 1.53
N HIS A 57 10.71 11.23 0.21
CA HIS A 57 9.60 11.74 -0.63
C HIS A 57 9.11 10.74 -1.67
N ARG A 58 9.78 9.57 -1.79
CA ARG A 58 9.50 8.55 -2.78
C ARG A 58 9.87 7.17 -2.27
N PHE A 59 9.15 6.18 -2.76
CA PHE A 59 9.56 4.80 -2.62
C PHE A 59 9.93 4.15 -3.96
N LEU A 60 10.97 3.34 -3.92
CA LEU A 60 11.32 2.38 -4.96
C LEU A 60 11.60 1.06 -4.26
N MET A 61 10.72 0.08 -4.42
CA MET A 61 10.92 -1.22 -3.80
C MET A 61 12.14 -1.94 -4.38
N SER A 62 12.95 -2.57 -3.53
CA SER A 62 14.05 -3.44 -3.98
C SER A 62 13.51 -4.57 -4.89
N PRO A 63 14.08 -4.80 -6.08
CA PRO A 63 13.63 -5.86 -6.98
C PRO A 63 13.62 -7.25 -6.33
N GLU A 64 14.65 -7.56 -5.54
CA GLU A 64 14.77 -8.84 -4.83
C GLU A 64 13.63 -9.01 -3.82
N GLY A 65 13.34 -7.97 -3.04
CA GLY A 65 12.25 -7.97 -2.06
C GLY A 65 10.86 -8.05 -2.71
N GLN A 66 10.67 -7.43 -3.88
CA GLN A 66 9.43 -7.57 -4.66
C GLN A 66 9.23 -9.02 -5.14
N ILE A 67 10.26 -9.62 -5.76
CA ILE A 67 10.21 -10.99 -6.28
C ILE A 67 9.91 -11.97 -5.15
N GLU A 68 10.60 -11.82 -4.02
CA GLU A 68 10.40 -12.67 -2.85
C GLU A 68 8.99 -12.50 -2.25
N SER A 69 8.50 -11.27 -2.13
CA SER A 69 7.15 -11.01 -1.61
C SER A 69 6.08 -11.59 -2.53
N MET A 70 6.20 -11.41 -3.85
CA MET A 70 5.29 -12.03 -4.82
C MET A 70 5.34 -13.56 -4.80
N ARG A 71 6.51 -14.16 -4.55
CA ARG A 71 6.65 -15.60 -4.36
C ARG A 71 5.87 -16.06 -3.13
N ARG A 72 6.03 -15.38 -2.00
CA ARG A 72 5.34 -15.69 -0.75
C ARG A 72 3.83 -15.54 -0.83
N ILE A 73 3.34 -14.51 -1.52
CA ILE A 73 1.91 -14.31 -1.82
C ILE A 73 1.35 -15.56 -2.54
N ARG A 74 2.01 -16.01 -3.61
CA ARG A 74 1.58 -17.21 -4.35
C ARG A 74 1.63 -18.48 -3.50
N GLU A 75 2.67 -18.65 -2.67
CA GLU A 75 2.81 -19.82 -1.80
C GLU A 75 1.78 -19.87 -0.67
N ALA A 76 1.29 -18.70 -0.24
CA ALA A 76 0.18 -18.58 0.69
C ALA A 76 -1.19 -18.83 0.03
N GLY A 77 -1.25 -18.99 -1.30
CA GLY A 77 -2.50 -19.13 -2.05
C GLY A 77 -3.29 -17.82 -2.13
N GLU A 78 -2.61 -16.68 -2.01
CA GLU A 78 -3.19 -15.34 -2.02
C GLU A 78 -2.98 -14.67 -3.39
N ASP A 79 -3.79 -13.67 -3.70
CA ASP A 79 -3.54 -12.72 -4.78
C ASP A 79 -2.78 -11.49 -4.24
N MET A 80 -1.97 -10.87 -5.09
CA MET A 80 -1.45 -9.53 -4.81
C MET A 80 -2.58 -8.55 -5.04
N ILE A 81 -3.20 -8.07 -3.96
CA ILE A 81 -4.36 -7.18 -4.04
C ILE A 81 -3.98 -5.72 -3.80
N GLY A 82 -2.76 -5.43 -3.34
CA GLY A 82 -2.38 -4.05 -3.10
C GLY A 82 -0.92 -3.78 -2.84
N ILE A 83 -0.64 -2.49 -2.71
CA ILE A 83 0.61 -1.89 -2.30
C ILE A 83 0.31 -0.97 -1.12
N TYR A 84 1.23 -0.85 -0.18
CA TYR A 84 1.16 0.20 0.83
C TYR A 84 2.46 0.98 0.87
N HIS A 85 2.37 2.26 1.23
CA HIS A 85 3.52 3.10 1.50
C HIS A 85 3.18 4.23 2.47
N SER A 86 4.20 4.79 3.13
CA SER A 86 4.05 5.95 4.01
C SER A 86 4.50 7.25 3.36
N HIS A 87 3.87 8.34 3.78
CA HIS A 87 4.30 9.71 3.53
C HIS A 87 4.75 10.34 4.87
N PRO A 88 6.05 10.65 5.03
CA PRO A 88 6.59 11.30 6.22
C PRO A 88 5.89 12.60 6.60
N ASP A 89 5.68 13.49 5.63
CA ASP A 89 5.27 14.88 5.89
C ASP A 89 4.06 15.35 5.07
N SER A 90 3.46 14.47 4.28
CA SER A 90 2.31 14.78 3.42
C SER A 90 1.06 13.97 3.77
N ALA A 91 -0.08 14.40 3.23
CA ALA A 91 -1.39 13.81 3.52
C ALA A 91 -1.50 12.37 2.98
N ALA A 92 -2.49 11.63 3.48
CA ALA A 92 -2.78 10.26 3.04
C ALA A 92 -3.55 10.28 1.70
N GLU A 93 -2.94 10.89 0.68
CA GLU A 93 -3.49 11.08 -0.66
C GLU A 93 -2.38 10.78 -1.68
N PRO A 94 -2.68 10.13 -2.82
CA PRO A 94 -1.67 9.82 -3.83
C PRO A 94 -1.04 11.10 -4.39
N SER A 95 0.28 11.13 -4.43
CA SER A 95 1.05 12.19 -5.08
C SER A 95 1.04 12.04 -6.61
N ALA A 96 1.53 13.06 -7.33
CA ALA A 96 1.74 12.96 -8.77
C ALA A 96 2.78 11.86 -9.10
N THR A 97 3.81 11.71 -8.26
CA THR A 97 4.84 10.68 -8.43
C THR A 97 4.27 9.27 -8.22
N ASP A 98 3.37 9.08 -7.26
CA ASP A 98 2.68 7.79 -7.08
C ASP A 98 1.93 7.38 -8.34
N LEU A 99 1.26 8.34 -9.00
CA LEU A 99 0.52 8.08 -10.23
C LEU A 99 1.43 7.74 -11.41
N GLU A 100 2.58 8.41 -11.52
CA GLU A 100 3.59 8.13 -12.55
C GLU A 100 4.26 6.77 -12.35
N MET A 101 4.44 6.35 -11.10
CA MET A 101 5.12 5.09 -10.74
C MET A 101 4.17 3.89 -10.61
N ALA A 102 2.85 4.11 -10.58
CA ALA A 102 1.85 3.05 -10.49
C ALA A 102 1.88 2.15 -11.74
N ALA A 103 2.51 0.99 -11.61
CA ALA A 103 2.71 0.06 -12.72
C ALA A 103 1.64 -1.04 -12.82
N TYR A 104 0.97 -1.35 -11.71
CA TYR A 104 0.04 -2.48 -11.61
C TYR A 104 -1.41 -2.00 -11.56
N PRO A 105 -2.19 -2.16 -12.64
CA PRO A 105 -3.61 -1.84 -12.63
C PRO A 105 -4.36 -2.79 -11.69
N ASP A 106 -5.54 -2.35 -11.27
CA ASP A 106 -6.51 -3.10 -10.47
C ASP A 106 -6.02 -3.48 -9.06
N LEU A 107 -5.19 -2.62 -8.47
CA LEU A 107 -4.69 -2.78 -7.10
C LEU A 107 -5.18 -1.69 -6.15
N PHE A 108 -5.29 -2.05 -4.88
CA PHE A 108 -5.47 -1.12 -3.78
C PHE A 108 -4.13 -0.51 -3.35
N TYR A 109 -4.12 0.79 -3.06
CA TYR A 109 -3.00 1.54 -2.52
C TYR A 109 -3.38 2.06 -1.14
N PHE A 110 -2.69 1.58 -0.12
CA PHE A 110 -2.84 2.04 1.25
C PHE A 110 -1.77 3.08 1.53
N ILE A 111 -2.19 4.33 1.75
CA ILE A 111 -1.27 5.45 1.99
C ILE A 111 -1.35 5.84 3.45
N ILE A 112 -0.20 5.85 4.11
CA ILE A 112 -0.08 6.16 5.53
C ILE A 112 0.52 7.55 5.66
N SER A 113 -0.23 8.50 6.23
CA SER A 113 0.31 9.83 6.53
C SER A 113 0.82 9.90 7.96
N LEU A 114 2.06 10.39 8.10
CA LEU A 114 2.71 10.70 9.37
C LEU A 114 2.76 12.22 9.66
N GLN A 115 2.18 13.04 8.77
CA GLN A 115 2.17 14.52 8.87
C GLN A 115 1.54 15.03 10.18
N SER A 116 0.58 14.29 10.73
CA SER A 116 -0.18 14.69 11.91
C SER A 116 0.19 13.85 13.13
N ARG A 117 -0.15 14.33 14.33
CA ARG A 117 0.07 13.59 15.59
C ARG A 117 -0.61 12.22 15.59
N GLU A 118 -1.71 12.08 14.86
CA GLU A 118 -2.39 10.81 14.63
C GLU A 118 -2.06 10.28 13.24
N THR A 119 -1.52 9.06 13.17
CA THR A 119 -1.24 8.41 11.89
C THR A 119 -2.53 8.10 11.16
N GLN A 120 -2.65 8.56 9.92
CA GLN A 120 -3.84 8.32 9.09
C GLN A 120 -3.53 7.26 8.05
N LEU A 121 -4.47 6.35 7.81
CA LEU A 121 -4.41 5.39 6.71
C LEU A 121 -5.62 5.61 5.81
N ALA A 122 -5.36 5.89 4.54
CA ALA A 122 -6.37 5.98 3.50
C ALA A 122 -6.13 4.91 2.43
N CYS A 123 -7.18 4.54 1.69
CA CYS A 123 -7.10 3.56 0.64
C CYS A 123 -7.62 4.12 -0.68
N PHE A 124 -6.93 3.78 -1.76
CA PHE A 124 -7.28 4.18 -3.12
C PHE A 124 -7.22 2.96 -4.03
N PHE A 125 -8.10 2.90 -5.02
CA PHE A 125 -8.04 1.90 -6.07
C PHE A 125 -7.45 2.51 -7.33
N TYR A 126 -6.41 1.88 -7.89
CA TYR A 126 -5.79 2.31 -9.14
C TYR A 126 -6.32 1.48 -10.31
N ASN A 127 -6.99 2.14 -11.27
CA ASN A 127 -7.61 1.47 -12.42
C ASN A 127 -6.70 1.40 -13.68
N GLY A 128 -5.39 1.64 -13.52
CA GLY A 128 -4.45 1.77 -14.64
C GLY A 128 -4.33 3.18 -15.24
N ARG A 129 -5.11 4.14 -14.74
CA ARG A 129 -5.09 5.54 -15.22
C ARG A 129 -5.18 6.56 -14.11
N THR A 130 -6.02 6.31 -13.10
CA THR A 130 -6.27 7.23 -11.99
C THR A 130 -6.49 6.46 -10.70
N PHE A 131 -6.24 7.14 -9.58
CA PHE A 131 -6.66 6.70 -8.27
C PHE A 131 -8.10 7.13 -7.98
N SER A 132 -8.88 6.26 -7.36
CA SER A 132 -10.21 6.57 -6.80
C SER A 132 -10.22 6.20 -5.33
N LYS A 133 -10.66 7.11 -4.46
CA LYS A 133 -10.73 6.83 -3.01
C LYS A 133 -11.71 5.70 -2.73
N THR A 134 -11.29 4.73 -1.93
CA THR A 134 -12.07 3.54 -1.57
C THR A 134 -12.19 3.43 -0.05
N GLY A 135 -13.31 2.90 0.44
CA GLY A 135 -13.51 2.69 1.86
C GLY A 135 -12.69 1.52 2.41
N VAL A 136 -12.24 1.65 3.66
CA VAL A 136 -11.64 0.55 4.43
C VAL A 136 -12.58 0.17 5.57
N THR A 137 -12.98 -1.10 5.63
CA THR A 137 -13.70 -1.64 6.77
C THR A 137 -12.75 -2.47 7.62
N LEU A 138 -12.65 -2.13 8.90
CA LEU A 138 -11.88 -2.91 9.85
C LEU A 138 -12.67 -4.14 10.27
N VAL A 139 -12.01 -5.31 10.26
CA VAL A 139 -12.57 -6.61 10.59
C VAL A 139 -11.73 -7.37 11.61
#